data_AF-A0A9E5NAN5-F1
#
_entry.id   AF-A0A9E5NAN5-F1
#
_cell.length_a   1.000
_cell.length_b   1.000
_cell.length_c   1.000
_cell.angle_alpha   90.00
_cell.angle_beta   90.00
_cell.angle_gamma   90.00
#
_symmetry.space_group_name_H-M   'P 1'
#
loop_
_entity.id
_entity.type
_entity.pdbx_description
1 polymer ?
#
loop_
_entity_poly.entity_id
_entity_poly.type
_entity_poly.pdbx_seq_one_letter_code
_entity_poly.pdbx_strand_id
1 'polypeptide(L)' 'MAKMASKKRVVEEHKLARQHSGHGNHLCELVASRKMDKVAELTKGAKYICHICGRAAAKPSHLCEAVRI' A
#
# COMPACT_ATOMS: atom_id res chain seq x y z
N MET A 1 -30.46 -20.15 21.56
CA MET A 1 -30.04 -18.75 21.29
C MET A 1 -29.50 -18.69 19.86
N ALA A 2 -30.10 -17.86 19.01
CA ALA A 2 -29.88 -17.86 17.56
C ALA A 2 -28.50 -17.30 17.17
N LYS A 3 -27.81 -17.97 16.24
CA LYS A 3 -26.55 -17.52 15.64
C LYS A 3 -26.83 -16.35 14.71
N MET A 4 -26.46 -15.13 15.10
CA MET A 4 -26.47 -13.98 14.18
C MET A 4 -25.35 -14.16 13.16
N ALA A 5 -25.70 -14.36 11.90
CA ALA A 5 -24.75 -14.40 10.79
C ALA A 5 -24.18 -12.99 10.57
N SER A 6 -22.88 -12.81 10.78
CA SER A 6 -22.18 -11.55 10.48
C SER A 6 -22.37 -11.18 9.00
N LYS A 7 -23.09 -10.10 8.74
CA LYS A 7 -23.22 -9.52 7.40
C LYS A 7 -21.82 -9.14 6.91
N LYS A 8 -21.30 -9.85 5.89
CA LYS A 8 -20.00 -9.54 5.28
C LYS A 8 -20.04 -8.07 4.83
N ARG A 9 -19.10 -7.26 5.35
CA ARG A 9 -18.83 -5.94 4.79
C ARG A 9 -18.16 -6.17 3.43
N VAL A 10 -18.92 -5.97 2.36
CA VAL A 10 -18.40 -6.00 0.99
C VAL A 10 -18.00 -4.57 0.67
N VAL A 11 -16.72 -4.37 0.38
CA VAL A 11 -16.21 -3.10 -0.15
C VAL A 11 -16.08 -3.26 -1.66
N GLU A 12 -16.50 -2.25 -2.41
CA GLU A 12 -16.34 -2.21 -3.86
C GLU A 12 -14.85 -2.30 -4.24
N GLU A 13 -14.54 -2.97 -5.35
CA GLU A 13 -13.16 -3.13 -5.82
C GLU A 13 -12.56 -1.76 -6.17
N HIS A 14 -11.51 -1.36 -5.45
CA HIS A 14 -10.80 -0.12 -5.74
C HIS A 14 -9.92 -0.29 -6.99
N LYS A 15 -9.80 0.76 -7.82
CA LYS A 15 -8.96 0.74 -9.05
C LYS A 15 -7.52 0.25 -8.81
N LEU A 16 -6.99 0.43 -7.60
CA LEU A 16 -5.67 -0.06 -7.17
C LEU A 16 -5.57 -1.59 -7.07
N ALA A 17 -6.68 -2.30 -7.00
CA ALA A 17 -6.72 -3.76 -6.92
C ALA A 17 -6.52 -4.44 -8.28
N ARG A 18 -6.73 -3.72 -9.38
CA ARG A 18 -6.54 -4.26 -10.74
C ARG A 18 -5.05 -4.39 -11.05
N GLN A 19 -4.65 -5.54 -11.58
CA GLN A 19 -3.29 -5.75 -12.06
C GLN A 19 -3.05 -4.94 -13.34
N HIS A 20 -1.91 -4.25 -13.40
CA HIS A 20 -1.44 -3.51 -14.56
C HIS A 20 0.02 -3.86 -14.86
N SER A 21 0.54 -3.41 -16.00
CA SER A 21 1.96 -3.61 -16.33
C SER A 21 2.86 -3.01 -15.24
N GLY A 22 3.77 -3.81 -14.70
CA GLY A 22 4.64 -3.40 -13.60
C GLY A 22 4.09 -3.63 -12.18
N HIS A 23 2.92 -4.26 -12.02
CA HIS A 23 2.35 -4.58 -10.70
C HIS A 23 3.33 -5.34 -9.77
N GLY A 24 4.18 -6.21 -10.33
CA GLY A 24 5.19 -6.97 -9.59
C GLY A 24 6.26 -6.14 -8.86
N ASN A 25 6.40 -4.86 -9.21
CA ASN A 25 7.36 -3.94 -8.58
C ASN A 25 6.70 -3.03 -7.52
N HIS A 26 5.39 -3.14 -7.31
CA HIS A 26 4.70 -2.37 -6.28
C HIS A 26 5.05 -2.88 -4.88
N LEU A 27 5.18 -1.96 -3.92
CA LEU A 27 5.52 -2.31 -2.54
C LEU A 27 4.51 -3.29 -1.91
N CYS A 28 3.22 -3.20 -2.23
CA CYS A 28 2.21 -4.13 -1.73
C CYS A 28 2.47 -5.58 -2.19
N GLU A 29 2.84 -5.78 -3.45
CA GLU A 29 3.16 -7.09 -4.02
C GLU A 29 4.47 -7.65 -3.46
N LEU A 30 5.49 -6.78 -3.32
CA LEU A 30 6.77 -7.16 -2.72
C LEU A 30 6.63 -7.58 -1.25
N VAL A 31 5.78 -6.89 -0.47
CA VAL A 31 5.45 -7.25 0.91
C VAL A 31 4.64 -8.55 0.95
N ALA A 32 3.62 -8.71 0.09
CA ALA A 32 2.84 -9.95 0.01
C ALA A 32 3.71 -11.16 -0.34
N SER A 33 4.69 -10.97 -1.24
CA SER A 33 5.71 -11.95 -1.61
C SER A 33 6.85 -12.08 -0.59
N ARG A 34 6.78 -11.39 0.56
CA ARG A 34 7.80 -11.37 1.63
C ARG A 34 9.22 -11.00 1.17
N LYS A 35 9.35 -10.21 0.09
CA LYS A 35 10.64 -9.74 -0.45
C LYS A 35 11.13 -8.49 0.28
N MET A 36 11.33 -8.61 1.60
CA MET A 36 11.59 -7.46 2.48
C MET A 36 12.92 -6.76 2.19
N ASP A 37 13.92 -7.45 1.64
CA ASP A 37 15.18 -6.82 1.21
C ASP A 37 14.96 -5.79 0.10
N LYS A 38 14.11 -6.13 -0.89
CA LYS A 38 13.72 -5.21 -1.97
C LYS A 38 12.87 -4.06 -1.45
N VAL A 39 11.99 -4.34 -0.49
CA VAL A 39 11.19 -3.28 0.16
C VAL A 39 12.12 -2.31 0.88
N ALA A 40 13.10 -2.80 1.63
CA ALA A 40 14.08 -1.97 2.33
C ALA A 40 14.91 -1.13 1.36
N GLU A 41 15.33 -1.70 0.22
CA GLU A 41 16.06 -0.97 -0.82
C GLU A 41 15.22 0.13 -1.46
N LEU A 42 13.99 -0.17 -1.88
CA LEU A 42 13.10 0.80 -2.56
C LEU A 42 12.61 1.92 -1.63
N THR A 43 12.50 1.63 -0.33
CA THR A 43 12.12 2.61 0.68
C THR A 43 13.33 3.32 1.32
N LYS A 44 14.56 2.92 0.94
CA LYS A 44 15.79 3.48 1.50
C LYS A 44 15.85 4.97 1.23
N GLY A 45 15.92 5.76 2.30
CA GLY A 45 15.95 7.22 2.20
C GLY A 45 14.59 7.86 1.89
N ALA A 46 13.49 7.16 2.13
CA ALA A 46 12.19 7.80 2.23
C ALA A 46 12.22 8.85 3.34
N LYS A 47 11.78 10.08 3.01
CA LYS A 47 11.72 11.23 3.92
C LYS A 47 10.29 11.66 4.21
N TYR A 48 9.34 11.06 3.50
CA TYR A 48 7.94 11.41 3.57
C TYR A 48 7.09 10.15 3.58
N ILE A 49 5.98 10.21 4.31
CA ILE A 49 4.89 9.24 4.28
C ILE A 49 3.59 9.93 3.88
N CYS A 50 2.72 9.26 3.14
CA CYS A 50 1.41 9.80 2.77
C CYS A 50 0.44 9.63 3.95
N HIS A 51 -0.12 10.72 4.48
CA HIS A 51 -1.10 10.65 5.58
C HIS A 51 -2.36 9.85 5.22
N ILE A 52 -2.75 9.87 3.94
CA ILE A 52 -3.99 9.26 3.45
C ILE A 52 -3.82 7.76 3.20
N CYS A 53 -2.71 7.36 2.56
CA CYS A 53 -2.55 6.00 2.04
C CYS A 53 -1.29 5.26 2.53
N GLY A 54 -0.48 5.86 3.40
CA GLY A 54 0.67 5.22 4.02
C GLY A 54 1.88 4.95 3.12
N ARG A 55 1.84 5.33 1.83
CA ARG A 55 3.00 5.20 0.93
C ARG A 55 4.18 6.06 1.40
N ALA A 56 5.40 5.55 1.28
CA ALA A 56 6.63 6.27 1.61
C ALA A 56 7.40 6.69 0.35
N ALA A 57 8.02 7.87 0.37
CA ALA A 57 8.82 8.38 -0.75
C ALA A 57 9.95 9.31 -0.31
N ALA A 58 10.98 9.44 -1.16
CA ALA A 58 12.08 10.40 -0.94
C ALA A 58 11.69 11.86 -1.25
N LYS A 59 10.65 12.07 -2.08
CA LYS A 59 10.14 13.38 -2.49
C LYS A 59 8.63 13.50 -2.18
N PRO A 60 8.14 14.66 -1.72
CA PRO A 60 6.73 14.84 -1.38
C PRO A 60 5.82 14.77 -2.60
N SER A 61 6.30 15.20 -3.78
CA SER A 61 5.55 15.21 -5.05
C SER A 61 5.12 13.82 -5.54
N HIS A 62 5.63 12.74 -4.94
CA HIS A 62 5.25 11.37 -5.28
C HIS A 62 4.11 10.82 -4.41
N LEU A 63 3.58 11.62 -3.49
CA LEU A 63 2.56 11.25 -2.51
C LEU A 63 1.30 12.10 -2.70
N CYS A 64 0.14 11.58 -2.26
CA CYS A 64 -1.11 12.33 -2.31
C CYS A 64 -1.09 13.50 -1.32
N GLU A 65 -0.67 13.20 -0.07
CA GLU A 65 -0.58 14.16 1.03
C GLU A 65 0.66 13.83 1.86
N ALA A 66 1.78 14.48 1.53
CA ALA A 66 3.09 14.14 2.09
C ALA A 66 3.28 14.73 3.50
N VAL A 67 3.60 13.87 4.47
CA VAL A 67 4.05 14.23 5.81
C VAL A 67 5.49 13.80 5.97
N ARG A 68 6.35 14.69 6.47
CA ARG A 68 7.76 14.39 6.69
C ARG A 68 7.94 13.43 7.86
N ILE A 69 8.82 12.44 7.70
CA ILE A 69 9.21 11.46 8.73
C ILE A 69 10.68 11.61 9.10
#